data_AF-A0A4Q7DTT1-F1
#
_entry.id   AF-A0A4Q7DTT1-F1
#
_cell.length_a   1.000
_cell.length_b   1.000
_cell.length_c   1.000
_cell.angle_alpha   90.00
_cell.angle_beta   90.00
_cell.angle_gamma   90.00
#
_symmetry.space_group_name_H-M   'P 1'
#
loop_
_entity.id
_entity.type
_entity.pdbx_description
1 polymer ?
#
loop_
_entity_poly.entity_id
_entity_poly.type
_entity_poly.pdbx_seq_one_letter_code
_entity_poly.pdbx_strand_id
1 'polypeptide(L)' 'MAKIGVLGAGTWGMALARMLSNSGHEVTVWSALPQEVDELLTTRR' A
#
# COMPACT_ATOMS: atom_id res chain seq x y z
N MET A 1 13.81 -0.75 -11.19
CA MET A 1 12.36 -0.53 -11.07
C MET A 1 11.67 -1.88 -11.17
N ALA A 2 10.87 -2.27 -10.16
CA ALA A 2 10.13 -3.54 -10.15
C ALA A 2 8.67 -3.27 -9.78
N LYS A 3 7.76 -4.14 -10.22
CA LYS A 3 6.35 -4.11 -9.84
C LYS A 3 6.15 -5.03 -8.63
N ILE A 4 5.62 -4.48 -7.53
CA ILE A 4 5.49 -5.19 -6.26
C ILE A 4 4.06 -5.11 -5.76
N GLY A 5 3.46 -6.27 -5.47
CA GLY A 5 2.18 -6.37 -4.79
C GLY A 5 2.36 -6.58 -3.29
N VAL A 6 1.73 -5.76 -2.46
CA VAL A 6 1.66 -5.92 -1.00
C VAL A 6 0.22 -6.32 -0.63
N LEU A 7 0.07 -7.50 -0.03
CA LEU A 7 -1.23 -7.98 0.44
C LEU A 7 -1.38 -7.64 1.93
N GLY A 8 -2.35 -6.79 2.25
CA GLY A 8 -2.61 -6.26 3.58
C GLY A 8 -2.29 -4.77 3.69
N ALA A 9 -3.31 -3.96 4.00
CA ALA A 9 -3.22 -2.51 4.16
C ALA A 9 -3.04 -2.04 5.61
N GLY A 10 -2.66 -2.95 6.52
CA GLY A 10 -2.37 -2.61 7.91
C GLY A 10 -1.05 -1.84 8.09
N THR A 11 -0.75 -1.45 9.33
CA THR A 11 0.41 -0.59 9.69
C THR A 11 1.72 -1.02 9.04
N TRP A 12 2.07 -2.31 9.13
CA TRP A 12 3.31 -2.83 8.57
C TRP A 12 3.27 -2.97 7.04
N GLY A 13 2.12 -3.32 6.47
CA GLY A 13 1.94 -3.41 5.02
C GLY A 13 2.13 -2.05 4.35
N MET A 14 1.54 -1.01 4.93
CA MET A 14 1.72 0.37 4.46
C MET A 14 3.13 0.92 4.69
N ALA A 15 3.75 0.62 5.84
CA ALA A 15 5.14 1.01 6.09
C ALA A 15 6.10 0.41 5.06
N LEU A 16 5.94 -0.88 4.76
CA LEU A 16 6.72 -1.58 3.74
C LEU A 16 6.44 -1.02 2.34
N ALA A 17 5.16 -0.84 1.99
CA ALA A 17 4.76 -0.29 0.69
C ALA A 17 5.36 1.10 0.45
N ARG A 18 5.35 1.96 1.48
CA ARG A 18 5.93 3.30 1.42
C ARG A 18 7.44 3.26 1.26
N MET A 19 8.13 2.40 2.01
CA MET A 19 9.58 2.21 1.85
C MET A 19 9.94 1.78 0.43
N LEU A 20 9.24 0.78 -0.11
CA LEU A 20 9.47 0.27 -1.47
C LEU A 20 9.16 1.33 -2.54
N SER A 21 8.08 2.09 -2.36
CA SER A 21 7.74 3.20 -3.26
C SER A 21 8.83 4.29 -3.24
N ASN A 22 9.34 4.64 -2.07
CA ASN A 22 10.42 5.63 -1.93
C ASN A 22 11.74 5.15 -2.57
N SER A 23 11.97 3.85 -2.63
CA SER A 23 13.11 3.23 -3.32
C SER A 23 12.93 3.16 -4.85
N GLY A 24 11.86 3.73 -5.41
CA GLY A 24 11.65 3.82 -6.86
C GLY A 24 10.99 2.59 -7.49
N HIS A 25 10.29 1.77 -6.69
CA HIS A 25 9.48 0.66 -7.19
C HIS A 25 8.03 1.09 -7.44
N GLU A 26 7.36 0.41 -8.38
CA GLU A 26 5.91 0.54 -8.59
C GLU A 26 5.22 -0.43 -7.62
N VAL A 27 4.48 0.12 -6.66
CA VAL A 27 3.89 -0.67 -5.56
C VAL A 27 2.37 -0.60 -5.63
N THR A 28 1.71 -1.76 -5.59
CA THR A 28 0.25 -1.86 -5.45
C THR A 28 -0.08 -2.55 -4.13
N VAL A 29 -0.89 -1.90 -3.30
CA VAL A 29 -1.35 -2.45 -2.01
C VAL A 29 -2.78 -2.96 -2.18
N TRP A 30 -3.05 -4.14 -1.62
CA TRP A 30 -4.38 -4.76 -1.59
C TRP A 30 -4.85 -4.90 -0.15
N SER A 31 -6.14 -4.70 0.08
CA SER A 31 -6.79 -5.14 1.32
C SER A 31 -7.90 -6.13 1.03
N ALA A 32 -8.11 -7.07 1.96
CA ALA A 32 -9.30 -7.91 1.98
C ALA A 32 -10.55 -7.15 2.42
N LEU A 33 -10.38 -5.96 3.02
CA LEU A 33 -11.45 -5.12 3.56
C LEU A 33 -11.66 -3.92 2.64
N PRO A 34 -12.77 -3.84 1.88
CA PRO A 34 -13.04 -2.73 0.97
C PRO A 34 -13.02 -1.37 1.67
N GLN A 35 -13.52 -1.30 2.90
CA GLN A 35 -13.53 -0.07 3.69
C GLN A 35 -12.12 0.49 3.95
N GLU A 36 -11.11 -0.36 4.18
CA GLU A 36 -9.73 0.12 4.33
C GLU A 36 -9.20 0.74 3.03
N VAL A 37 -9.59 0.20 1.87
CA VAL A 37 -9.22 0.76 0.57
C VAL A 37 -9.88 2.13 0.38
N ASP A 38 -11.16 2.25 0.70
CA ASP A 38 -11.90 3.52 0.62
C ASP A 38 -11.30 4.58 1.56
N GLU A 39 -10.97 4.20 2.79
CA GLU A 39 -10.32 5.08 3.77
C GLU A 39 -8.95 5.55 3.26
N LEU A 40 -8.12 4.66 2.71
CA LEU A 40 -6.81 5.02 2.16
C LEU A 40 -6.93 5.97 0.95
N LEU A 41 -7.88 5.74 0.04
CA LEU A 41 -8.08 6.56 -1.15
C LEU A 41 -8.64 7.96 -0.81
N THR A 42 -9.46 8.06 0.24
CA THR A 42 -10.09 9.32 0.65
C THR A 42 -9.20 10.17 1.56
N THR A 43 -8.43 9.56 2.46
CA THR A 43 -7.64 10.29 3.47
C THR A 43 -6.20 10.60 3.07
N ARG A 44 -5.58 9.78 2.19
CA ARG A 44 -4.19 9.95 1.71
C ARG A 44 -3.14 10.16 2.82
N ARG A 45 -3.31 9.53 3.98
CA ARG A 45 -2.34 9.57 5.09
C ARG A 45 -1.14 8.65 4.87
#